data_AF-C1N6S8-F1
#
_entry.id   AF-C1N6S8-F1
#
_cell.length_a   1.000
_cell.length_b   1.000
_cell.length_c   1.000
_cell.angle_alpha   90.00
_cell.angle_beta   90.00
_cell.angle_gamma   90.00
#
_symmetry.space_group_name_H-M   'P 1'
#
loop_
_entity.id
_entity.type
_entity.pdbx_description
1 polymer ?
#
loop_
_entity_poly.entity_id
_entity_poly.type
_entity_poly.pdbx_seq_one_letter_code
_entity_poly.pdbx_strand_id
1 'polypeptide(L)'
;MEINLEPLLKLEQAMKKWKIMHIEGLKHLRLIPDLFDAASGTKDEDASEHQNGVLGRVMNTAPSPRLREFVLNGLRHPSEVEAAPEKLTDAIEGVLAEAAKAIHIYFEAADLLDEFKAAVAVDAAEGGAAAFAPADALFRDADADADDADADADAASGRRHWIDDVPGSVLLARVPWGANRTIEEWLWLCVAVLEQIESEVEVKEAVASYLSQQPFAGGDSLEDEGVAEALERGKIEGCAEVWELEPYLDNKLFESMIDGGASHE
;
A
#
# COMPACT_ATOMS: atom_id res chain seq x y z
N MET A 1 -30.94 -13.07 -8.39
CA MET A 1 -29.49 -13.26 -8.45
C MET A 1 -28.94 -12.58 -7.23
N GLU A 2 -28.41 -13.35 -6.30
CA GLU A 2 -27.91 -12.88 -5.00
C GLU A 2 -26.41 -13.11 -5.02
N ILE A 3 -25.66 -12.08 -5.37
CA ILE A 3 -24.21 -12.20 -5.55
C ILE A 3 -23.54 -12.18 -4.19
N ASN A 4 -22.56 -13.06 -3.98
CA ASN A 4 -21.79 -13.05 -2.75
C ASN A 4 -20.89 -11.80 -2.67
N LEU A 5 -21.24 -10.87 -1.78
CA LEU A 5 -20.51 -9.62 -1.55
C LEU A 5 -19.53 -9.70 -0.35
N GLU A 6 -19.44 -10.84 0.31
CA GLU A 6 -18.55 -11.02 1.47
C GLU A 6 -17.06 -10.72 1.14
N PRO A 7 -16.50 -11.15 -0.01
CA PRO A 7 -15.11 -10.83 -0.35
C PRO A 7 -14.88 -9.31 -0.47
N LEU A 8 -15.85 -8.59 -1.01
CA LEU A 8 -15.78 -7.14 -1.20
C LEU A 8 -15.81 -6.38 0.14
N LEU A 9 -16.59 -6.86 1.11
CA LEU A 9 -16.59 -6.33 2.48
C LEU A 9 -15.25 -6.58 3.20
N LYS A 10 -14.68 -7.78 3.04
CA LYS A 10 -13.36 -8.10 3.60
C LYS A 10 -12.27 -7.26 2.95
N LEU A 11 -12.37 -7.02 1.64
CA LEU A 11 -11.44 -6.17 0.90
C LEU A 11 -11.44 -4.73 1.43
N GLU A 12 -12.62 -4.14 1.65
CA GLU A 12 -12.73 -2.83 2.32
C GLU A 12 -12.01 -2.82 3.68
N GLN A 13 -12.25 -3.84 4.52
CA GLN A 13 -11.65 -3.92 5.84
C GLN A 13 -10.12 -4.08 5.78
N ALA A 14 -9.63 -4.89 4.84
CA ALA A 14 -8.20 -5.03 4.58
C ALA A 14 -7.58 -3.68 4.23
N MET A 15 -8.21 -2.92 3.33
CA MET A 15 -7.71 -1.62 2.89
C MET A 15 -7.74 -0.57 4.02
N LYS A 16 -8.76 -0.57 4.88
CA LYS A 16 -8.77 0.25 6.10
C LYS A 16 -7.60 -0.11 7.03
N LYS A 17 -7.33 -1.40 7.24
CA LYS A 17 -6.19 -1.85 8.04
C LYS A 17 -4.87 -1.44 7.40
N TRP A 18 -4.72 -1.56 6.08
CA TRP A 18 -3.54 -1.13 5.36
C TRP A 18 -3.23 0.34 5.64
N LYS A 19 -4.24 1.23 5.56
CA LYS A 19 -4.07 2.66 5.86
C LYS A 19 -3.64 2.90 7.31
N ILE A 20 -4.14 2.12 8.26
CA ILE A 20 -3.71 2.21 9.66
C ILE A 20 -2.22 1.85 9.78
N MET A 21 -1.78 0.73 9.19
CA MET A 21 -0.36 0.32 9.24
C MET A 21 0.53 1.36 8.56
N HIS A 22 0.08 1.92 7.43
CA HIS A 22 0.77 3.04 6.78
C HIS A 22 1.00 4.21 7.73
N ILE A 23 -0.06 4.65 8.44
CA ILE A 23 0.01 5.78 9.38
C ILE A 23 0.89 5.46 10.59
N GLU A 24 0.80 4.25 11.15
CA GLU A 24 1.67 3.85 12.28
C GLU A 24 3.15 3.80 11.84
N GLY A 25 3.45 3.25 10.67
CA GLY A 25 4.80 3.25 10.09
C GLY A 25 5.34 4.68 9.92
N LEU A 26 4.52 5.60 9.42
CA LEU A 26 4.90 7.00 9.27
C LEU A 26 5.24 7.68 10.61
N LYS A 27 4.55 7.35 11.70
CA LYS A 27 4.87 7.90 13.03
C LYS A 27 6.27 7.50 13.48
N HIS A 28 6.66 6.25 13.26
CA HIS A 28 8.02 5.80 13.55
C HIS A 28 9.03 6.50 12.65
N LEU A 29 8.75 6.53 11.35
CA LEU A 29 9.66 7.07 10.34
C LEU A 29 9.97 8.56 10.55
N ARG A 30 8.98 9.36 10.98
CA ARG A 30 9.18 10.78 11.33
C ARG A 30 10.15 11.04 12.48
N LEU A 31 10.40 10.05 13.35
CA LEU A 31 11.32 10.17 14.48
C LEU A 31 12.76 9.82 14.09
N ILE A 32 12.94 9.02 13.04
CA ILE A 32 14.25 8.45 12.66
C ILE A 32 15.28 9.53 12.32
N PRO A 33 14.98 10.60 11.54
CA PRO A 33 15.99 11.62 11.22
C PRO A 33 16.58 12.28 12.47
N ASP A 34 15.73 12.72 13.41
CA ASP A 34 16.18 13.39 14.64
C ASP A 34 16.97 12.45 15.56
N LEU A 35 16.54 11.19 15.65
CA LEU A 35 17.24 10.15 16.43
C LEU A 35 18.58 9.78 15.78
N PHE A 36 18.65 9.77 14.45
CA PHE A 36 19.88 9.53 13.70
C PHE A 36 20.91 10.64 13.94
N ASP A 37 20.49 11.91 13.95
CA ASP A 37 21.37 13.04 14.29
C ASP A 37 21.87 12.96 15.74
N ALA A 38 20.97 12.67 16.67
CA ALA A 38 21.32 12.52 18.08
C ALA A 38 22.31 11.37 18.30
N ALA A 39 22.14 10.23 17.61
CA ALA A 39 23.02 9.06 17.70
C ALA A 39 24.36 9.26 16.98
N SER A 40 24.38 9.95 15.84
CA SER A 40 25.59 10.20 15.04
C SER A 40 26.42 11.39 15.54
N GLY A 41 25.85 12.22 16.42
CA GLY A 41 26.50 13.43 16.94
C GLY A 41 26.66 14.54 15.90
N THR A 42 25.92 14.46 14.79
CA THR A 42 25.88 15.50 13.78
C THR A 42 25.07 16.69 14.32
N LYS A 43 25.66 17.89 14.23
CA LYS A 43 25.02 19.12 14.70
C LYS A 43 24.25 19.75 13.55
N ASP A 44 22.92 19.73 13.64
CA ASP A 44 22.09 20.64 12.87
C ASP A 44 22.36 22.08 13.36
N GLU A 45 22.94 22.91 12.48
CA GLU A 45 23.34 24.30 12.74
C GLU A 45 22.13 25.25 12.87
N ASP A 46 20.95 24.84 12.39
CA ASP A 46 19.75 25.67 12.25
C ASP A 46 18.81 25.70 13.48
N ALA A 47 19.07 24.89 14.52
CA ALA A 47 18.20 24.79 15.70
C ALA A 47 18.18 26.06 16.59
N SER A 48 18.97 27.10 16.28
CA SER A 48 19.12 28.30 17.11
C SER A 48 17.97 29.32 17.00
N GLU A 49 17.15 29.26 15.95
CA GLU A 49 16.10 30.28 15.70
C GLU A 49 14.84 30.14 16.58
N HIS A 50 14.60 28.98 17.19
CA HIS A 50 13.36 28.72 17.95
C HIS A 50 13.37 29.28 19.39
N GLN A 51 14.47 29.88 19.84
CA GLN A 51 14.70 30.27 21.24
C GLN A 51 13.94 31.53 21.71
N ASN A 52 13.36 32.34 20.81
CA ASN A 52 12.75 33.64 21.17
C ASN A 52 11.20 33.66 21.15
N GLY A 53 10.53 32.50 21.04
CA GLY A 53 9.07 32.40 20.94
C GLY A 53 8.31 32.25 22.28
N VAL A 54 6.99 31.97 22.18
CA VAL A 54 6.10 31.65 23.33
C VAL A 54 6.65 30.49 24.18
N LEU A 55 7.31 29.52 23.53
CA LEU A 55 8.02 28.42 24.18
C LEU A 55 9.04 28.94 25.22
N GLY A 56 9.89 29.90 24.86
CA GLY A 56 10.91 30.49 25.75
C GLY A 56 10.32 31.18 27.00
N ARG A 57 9.10 31.73 26.91
CA ARG A 57 8.39 32.30 28.07
C ARG A 57 7.85 31.23 29.01
N VAL A 58 7.37 30.10 28.49
CA VAL A 58 6.96 28.94 29.29
C VAL A 58 8.18 28.26 29.93
N MET A 59 9.30 28.17 29.21
CA MET A 59 10.55 27.55 29.70
C MET A 59 11.15 28.19 30.96
N ASN A 60 10.98 29.50 31.13
CA ASN A 60 11.43 30.21 32.34
C ASN A 60 10.65 29.84 33.61
N THR A 61 9.51 29.15 33.48
CA THR A 61 8.69 28.68 34.61
C THR A 61 8.91 27.22 35.00
N ALA A 62 9.76 26.48 34.27
CA ALA A 62 10.07 25.09 34.59
C ALA A 62 10.73 24.97 35.99
N PRO A 63 10.18 24.15 36.92
CA PRO A 63 10.57 24.15 38.33
C PRO A 63 11.89 23.42 38.64
N SER A 64 12.47 22.67 37.70
CA SER A 64 13.75 21.97 37.92
C SER A 64 14.80 22.29 36.85
N PRO A 65 16.09 22.44 37.23
CA PRO A 65 17.19 22.68 36.29
C PRO A 65 17.31 21.58 35.22
N ARG A 66 17.09 20.32 35.61
CA ARG A 66 17.12 19.16 34.71
C ARG A 66 16.01 19.19 33.66
N LEU A 67 14.78 19.55 34.06
CA LEU A 67 13.67 19.69 33.11
C LEU A 67 13.90 20.89 32.20
N ARG A 68 14.46 21.99 32.72
CA ARG A 68 14.82 23.15 31.91
C ARG A 68 15.90 22.81 30.88
N GLU A 69 16.93 22.08 31.28
CA GLU A 69 18.02 21.63 30.40
C GLU A 69 17.53 20.60 29.37
N PHE A 70 16.65 19.68 29.76
CA PHE A 70 15.97 18.75 28.85
C PHE A 70 15.07 19.49 27.84
N VAL A 71 14.30 20.49 28.28
CA VAL A 71 13.40 21.24 27.40
C VAL A 71 14.17 22.21 26.50
N LEU A 72 15.31 22.76 26.95
CA LEU A 72 16.19 23.61 26.14
C LEU A 72 17.00 22.81 25.11
N ASN A 73 17.45 21.61 25.46
CA ASN A 73 18.30 20.79 24.60
C ASN A 73 17.51 19.71 23.82
N GLY A 74 16.27 19.41 24.21
CA GLY A 74 15.44 18.37 23.60
C GLY A 74 16.16 17.02 23.53
N LEU A 75 16.18 16.43 22.33
CA LEU A 75 16.91 15.20 22.01
C LEU A 75 18.44 15.33 22.11
N ARG A 76 18.97 16.55 22.30
CA ARG A 76 20.40 16.81 22.52
C ARG A 76 20.80 16.82 23.99
N HIS A 77 19.87 16.53 24.92
CA HIS A 77 20.22 16.31 26.31
C HIS A 77 21.12 15.05 26.44
N PRO A 78 22.15 15.02 27.30
CA PRO A 78 23.07 13.89 27.39
C PRO A 78 22.41 12.52 27.57
N SER A 79 21.32 12.46 28.34
CA SER A 79 20.55 11.21 28.52
C SER A 79 19.78 10.78 27.27
N GLU A 80 19.39 11.72 26.42
CA GLU A 80 18.70 11.43 25.16
C GLU A 80 19.70 10.98 24.09
N VAL A 81 20.88 11.61 24.03
CA VAL A 81 21.99 11.18 23.17
C VAL A 81 22.48 9.78 23.55
N GLU A 82 22.56 9.47 24.85
CA GLU A 82 22.93 8.14 25.33
C GLU A 82 21.88 7.07 24.95
N ALA A 83 20.59 7.42 25.00
CA ALA A 83 19.49 6.51 24.63
C ALA A 83 19.14 6.53 23.12
N ALA A 84 19.69 7.47 22.35
CA ALA A 84 19.34 7.67 20.95
C ALA A 84 19.60 6.43 20.07
N PRO A 85 20.70 5.67 20.22
CA PRO A 85 20.92 4.46 19.42
C PRO A 85 19.85 3.39 19.62
N GLU A 86 19.41 3.19 20.87
CA GLU A 86 18.35 2.23 21.20
C GLU A 86 17.00 2.70 20.63
N LYS A 87 16.63 3.96 20.87
CA LYS A 87 15.40 4.55 20.32
C LYS A 87 15.36 4.56 18.79
N LEU A 88 16.51 4.79 18.15
CA LEU A 88 16.66 4.72 16.70
C LEU A 88 16.39 3.30 16.19
N THR A 89 16.93 2.30 16.88
CA THR A 89 16.72 0.89 16.55
C THR A 89 15.25 0.52 16.71
N ASP A 90 14.61 0.88 17.83
CA ASP A 90 13.18 0.67 18.07
C ASP A 90 12.30 1.34 17.01
N ALA A 91 12.65 2.55 16.59
CA ALA A 91 11.93 3.26 15.55
C ALA A 91 12.07 2.57 14.19
N ILE A 92 13.27 2.13 13.82
CA ILE A 92 13.51 1.36 12.59
C ILE A 92 12.71 0.05 12.65
N GLU A 93 12.80 -0.72 13.72
CA GLU A 93 12.04 -1.96 13.90
C GLU A 93 10.52 -1.73 13.82
N GLY A 94 10.04 -0.60 14.35
CA GLY A 94 8.65 -0.16 14.19
C GLY A 94 8.26 0.03 12.73
N VAL A 95 9.06 0.75 11.94
CA VAL A 95 8.82 0.93 10.49
C VAL A 95 8.81 -0.42 9.78
N LEU A 96 9.78 -1.30 10.07
CA LEU A 96 9.86 -2.64 9.47
C LEU A 96 8.64 -3.48 9.80
N ALA A 97 8.20 -3.49 11.06
CA ALA A 97 7.04 -4.25 11.49
C ALA A 97 5.76 -3.77 10.79
N GLU A 98 5.54 -2.46 10.69
CA GLU A 98 4.36 -1.90 10.03
C GLU A 98 4.42 -2.06 8.51
N ALA A 99 5.60 -1.95 7.88
CA ALA A 99 5.79 -2.27 6.47
C ALA A 99 5.42 -3.72 6.16
N ALA A 100 5.93 -4.69 6.93
CA ALA A 100 5.63 -6.11 6.73
C ALA A 100 4.13 -6.41 6.86
N LYS A 101 3.46 -5.80 7.83
CA LYS A 101 2.00 -5.93 7.98
C LYS A 101 1.26 -5.33 6.79
N ALA A 102 1.65 -4.14 6.32
CA ALA A 102 1.03 -3.51 5.16
C ALA A 102 1.17 -4.37 3.89
N ILE A 103 2.35 -4.96 3.66
CA ILE A 103 2.61 -5.88 2.55
C ILE A 103 1.74 -7.13 2.65
N HIS A 104 1.67 -7.74 3.84
CA HIS A 104 0.82 -8.91 4.05
C HIS A 104 -0.66 -8.62 3.77
N ILE A 105 -1.15 -7.45 4.20
CA ILE A 105 -2.53 -7.01 3.96
C ILE A 105 -2.77 -6.79 2.46
N TYR A 106 -1.79 -6.32 1.69
CA TYR A 106 -1.91 -6.21 0.24
C TYR A 106 -2.14 -7.58 -0.41
N PHE A 107 -1.36 -8.60 -0.06
CA PHE A 107 -1.55 -9.94 -0.61
C PHE A 107 -2.90 -10.55 -0.20
N GLU A 108 -3.33 -10.38 1.07
CA GLU A 108 -4.67 -10.77 1.50
C GLU A 108 -5.76 -10.09 0.66
N ALA A 109 -5.58 -8.81 0.32
CA ALA A 109 -6.52 -8.06 -0.48
C ALA A 109 -6.54 -8.49 -1.96
N ALA A 110 -5.39 -8.84 -2.54
CA ALA A 110 -5.30 -9.41 -3.87
C ALA A 110 -6.07 -10.73 -3.97
N ASP A 111 -5.88 -11.62 -2.98
CA ASP A 111 -6.61 -12.89 -2.88
C ASP A 111 -8.12 -12.65 -2.77
N LEU A 112 -8.56 -11.67 -1.95
CA LEU A 112 -9.97 -11.31 -1.80
C LEU A 112 -10.59 -10.74 -3.08
N LEU A 113 -9.83 -10.00 -3.89
CA LEU A 113 -10.30 -9.54 -5.19
C LEU A 113 -10.48 -10.72 -6.15
N ASP A 114 -9.57 -11.69 -6.15
CA ASP A 114 -9.69 -12.88 -6.98
C ASP A 114 -10.85 -13.79 -6.54
N GLU A 115 -11.10 -13.91 -5.23
CA GLU A 115 -12.31 -14.53 -4.70
C GLU A 115 -13.58 -13.81 -5.17
N PHE A 116 -13.58 -12.47 -5.20
CA PHE A 116 -14.71 -11.70 -5.69
C PHE A 116 -14.96 -11.92 -7.19
N LYS A 117 -13.90 -11.87 -8.02
CA LYS A 117 -13.99 -12.18 -9.46
C LYS A 117 -14.57 -13.59 -9.69
N ALA A 118 -14.10 -14.57 -8.92
CA ALA A 118 -14.58 -15.95 -9.02
C ALA A 118 -16.06 -16.07 -8.63
N ALA A 119 -16.51 -15.40 -7.57
CA ALA A 119 -17.92 -15.39 -7.15
C ALA A 119 -18.83 -14.82 -8.26
N VAL A 120 -18.42 -13.70 -8.87
CA VAL A 120 -19.14 -13.08 -9.99
C VAL A 120 -19.24 -14.02 -11.20
N ALA A 121 -18.17 -14.77 -11.50
CA ALA A 121 -18.14 -15.73 -12.60
C ALA A 121 -19.02 -16.98 -12.36
N VAL A 122 -19.11 -17.47 -11.11
CA VAL A 122 -19.99 -18.60 -10.76
C VAL A 122 -21.47 -18.20 -10.88
N ASP A 123 -21.85 -17.04 -10.35
CA ASP A 123 -23.22 -16.55 -10.45
C ASP A 123 -23.64 -16.30 -11.91
N ALA A 124 -22.70 -15.89 -12.76
CA ALA A 124 -22.90 -15.80 -14.19
C ALA A 124 -23.23 -17.16 -14.84
N ALA A 125 -22.51 -18.22 -14.47
CA ALA A 125 -22.74 -19.56 -14.98
C ALA A 125 -24.09 -20.14 -14.51
N GLU A 126 -24.44 -19.95 -13.23
CA GLU A 126 -25.68 -20.46 -12.62
C GLU A 126 -26.93 -19.66 -13.01
N GLY A 127 -26.79 -18.36 -13.30
CA GLY A 127 -27.86 -17.45 -13.72
C GLY A 127 -28.39 -17.67 -15.15
N GLY A 128 -27.87 -18.65 -15.89
CA GLY A 128 -28.34 -19.01 -17.23
C GLY A 128 -27.41 -18.61 -18.39
N ALA A 129 -26.10 -18.44 -18.16
CA ALA A 129 -25.12 -18.35 -19.24
C ALA A 129 -24.81 -19.71 -19.91
N ALA A 130 -25.46 -20.81 -19.49
CA ALA A 130 -25.47 -22.06 -20.24
C ALA A 130 -26.24 -22.00 -21.58
N ALA A 131 -26.83 -20.85 -21.94
CA ALA A 131 -27.67 -20.68 -23.14
C ALA A 131 -27.04 -19.86 -24.28
N PHE A 132 -25.81 -19.36 -24.14
CA PHE A 132 -25.11 -18.70 -25.24
C PHE A 132 -23.80 -19.42 -25.51
N ALA A 133 -23.88 -20.46 -26.35
CA ALA A 133 -22.73 -20.91 -27.11
C ALA A 133 -22.06 -19.69 -27.76
N PRO A 134 -20.72 -19.63 -27.81
CA PRO A 134 -20.02 -18.49 -28.36
C PRO A 134 -20.54 -18.17 -29.77
N ALA A 135 -20.71 -16.88 -30.06
CA ALA A 135 -21.15 -16.40 -31.37
C ALA A 135 -20.17 -16.76 -32.53
N ASP A 136 -19.06 -17.44 -32.22
CA ASP A 136 -18.11 -18.00 -33.19
C ASP A 136 -18.60 -19.27 -33.89
N ALA A 137 -19.71 -19.88 -33.43
CA ALA A 137 -20.29 -21.03 -34.13
C ALA A 137 -21.07 -20.67 -35.41
N LEU A 138 -21.19 -19.37 -35.75
CA LEU A 138 -22.03 -18.89 -36.87
C LEU A 138 -21.25 -18.33 -38.07
N PHE A 139 -19.92 -18.29 -38.03
CA PHE A 139 -19.10 -17.81 -39.16
C PHE A 139 -18.05 -18.79 -39.68
N ARG A 140 -18.06 -20.06 -39.23
CA ARG A 140 -17.18 -21.09 -39.77
C ARG A 140 -17.93 -21.98 -40.77
N ASP A 141 -18.12 -21.47 -41.98
CA ASP A 141 -18.35 -22.29 -43.16
C ASP A 141 -17.53 -21.72 -44.33
N ALA A 142 -16.88 -22.65 -45.05
CA ALA A 142 -16.06 -22.49 -46.25
C ALA A 142 -14.61 -21.97 -46.04
N ASP A 143 -13.71 -22.88 -45.67
CA ASP A 143 -12.65 -23.37 -46.57
C ASP A 143 -11.70 -24.28 -45.77
N ALA A 144 -11.99 -25.57 -45.79
CA ALA A 144 -11.05 -26.60 -45.41
C ALA A 144 -10.18 -26.89 -46.64
N ASP A 145 -8.89 -26.56 -46.55
CA ASP A 145 -7.75 -27.27 -47.14
C ASP A 145 -6.55 -26.33 -47.28
N ALA A 146 -5.66 -26.30 -46.29
CA ALA A 146 -4.20 -26.21 -46.47
C ALA A 146 -3.49 -26.16 -45.11
N ASP A 147 -2.55 -27.10 -44.96
CA ASP A 147 -1.39 -27.11 -44.07
C ASP A 147 -1.05 -25.79 -43.37
N ASP A 148 -1.07 -25.79 -42.04
CA ASP A 148 0.09 -25.37 -41.24
C ASP A 148 -0.11 -25.75 -39.77
N ALA A 149 0.75 -26.64 -39.29
CA ALA A 149 0.79 -27.18 -37.93
C ALA A 149 1.46 -26.22 -36.93
N ASP A 150 1.28 -24.91 -37.09
CA ASP A 150 1.86 -23.86 -36.23
C ASP A 150 0.85 -22.75 -35.85
N ALA A 151 -0.45 -22.96 -36.03
CA ALA A 151 -1.50 -21.99 -35.66
C ALA A 151 -2.09 -22.16 -34.26
N ASP A 152 -1.80 -23.26 -33.54
CA ASP A 152 -2.39 -23.56 -32.22
C ASP A 152 -1.62 -22.93 -31.04
N ALA A 153 -0.46 -22.31 -31.27
CA ALA A 153 0.30 -21.64 -30.20
C ALA A 153 -0.04 -20.13 -30.06
N ASP A 154 -0.58 -19.50 -31.11
CA ASP A 154 -0.84 -18.05 -31.11
C ASP A 154 -2.29 -17.66 -30.77
N ALA A 155 -3.24 -18.61 -30.77
CA ALA A 155 -4.61 -18.37 -30.34
C ALA A 155 -4.76 -18.35 -28.79
N ALA A 156 -3.76 -18.84 -28.05
CA ALA A 156 -3.79 -18.91 -26.58
C ALA A 156 -3.17 -17.67 -25.89
N SER A 157 -2.50 -16.77 -26.63
CA SER A 157 -1.81 -15.60 -26.06
C SER A 157 -2.51 -14.25 -26.34
N GLY A 158 -3.65 -14.28 -27.03
CA GLY A 158 -4.49 -13.11 -27.25
C GLY A 158 -5.28 -12.75 -25.99
N ARG A 159 -4.66 -11.99 -25.08
CA ARG A 159 -5.24 -11.26 -23.93
C ARG A 159 -6.77 -11.19 -23.91
N ARG A 160 -7.45 -12.25 -23.48
CA ARG A 160 -8.82 -12.14 -22.99
C ARG A 160 -8.72 -11.58 -21.59
N HIS A 161 -9.26 -10.38 -21.41
CA HIS A 161 -9.34 -9.79 -20.08
C HIS A 161 -10.37 -10.61 -19.31
N TRP A 162 -10.11 -10.94 -18.04
CA TRP A 162 -11.01 -11.82 -17.25
C TRP A 162 -12.47 -11.31 -17.20
N ILE A 163 -12.68 -10.01 -17.42
CA ILE A 163 -14.01 -9.39 -17.50
C ILE A 163 -14.80 -9.80 -18.75
N ASP A 164 -14.12 -10.20 -19.83
CA ASP A 164 -14.72 -10.55 -21.12
C ASP A 164 -15.55 -11.84 -21.03
N ASP A 165 -15.24 -12.70 -20.05
CA ASP A 165 -15.94 -13.96 -19.80
C ASP A 165 -17.16 -13.79 -18.85
N VAL A 166 -17.39 -12.58 -18.32
CA VAL A 166 -18.54 -12.28 -17.46
C VAL A 166 -19.70 -11.71 -18.30
N PRO A 167 -20.90 -12.31 -18.26
CA PRO A 167 -22.07 -11.79 -18.96
C PRO A 167 -22.39 -10.35 -18.56
N GLY A 168 -22.65 -9.50 -19.56
CA GLY A 168 -22.95 -8.08 -19.34
C GLY A 168 -24.14 -7.81 -18.39
N SER A 169 -25.12 -8.73 -18.32
CA SER A 169 -26.23 -8.63 -17.35
C SER A 169 -25.79 -8.76 -15.89
N VAL A 170 -24.70 -9.50 -15.64
CA VAL A 170 -24.09 -9.62 -14.31
C VAL A 170 -23.28 -8.37 -14.02
N LEU A 171 -22.43 -7.94 -14.95
CA LEU A 171 -21.60 -6.74 -14.82
C LEU A 171 -22.42 -5.47 -14.52
N LEU A 172 -23.58 -5.33 -15.18
CA LEU A 172 -24.51 -4.20 -15.00
C LEU A 172 -25.44 -4.35 -13.78
N ALA A 173 -25.41 -5.49 -13.09
CA ALA A 173 -26.20 -5.65 -11.88
C ALA A 173 -25.69 -4.67 -10.82
N ARG A 174 -26.63 -3.94 -10.20
CA ARG A 174 -26.30 -3.02 -9.13
C ARG A 174 -26.05 -3.78 -7.84
N VAL A 175 -24.97 -3.42 -7.18
CA VAL A 175 -24.65 -3.90 -5.86
C VAL A 175 -25.40 -3.03 -4.85
N PRO A 176 -26.27 -3.60 -3.99
CA PRO A 176 -26.95 -2.85 -2.93
C PRO A 176 -25.99 -2.60 -1.76
N TRP A 177 -24.85 -1.98 -2.07
CA TRP A 177 -23.75 -1.71 -1.15
C TRP A 177 -23.07 -0.40 -1.56
N GLY A 178 -22.87 0.49 -0.59
CA GLY A 178 -22.26 1.80 -0.77
C GLY A 178 -22.96 2.72 -1.74
N ALA A 179 -22.19 3.32 -2.65
CA ALA A 179 -22.64 4.30 -3.65
C ALA A 179 -23.59 3.72 -4.74
N ASN A 180 -24.16 2.52 -4.55
CA ASN A 180 -25.03 1.83 -5.50
C ASN A 180 -24.38 1.66 -6.89
N ARG A 181 -23.10 1.28 -6.89
CA ARG A 181 -22.30 1.00 -8.08
C ARG A 181 -22.71 -0.33 -8.72
N THR A 182 -22.43 -0.48 -10.01
CA THR A 182 -22.51 -1.79 -10.67
C THR A 182 -21.34 -2.68 -10.25
N ILE A 183 -21.45 -3.99 -10.52
CA ILE A 183 -20.34 -4.93 -10.28
C ILE A 183 -19.11 -4.53 -11.09
N GLU A 184 -19.31 -4.13 -12.34
CA GLU A 184 -18.22 -3.64 -13.20
C GLU A 184 -17.51 -2.44 -12.57
N GLU A 185 -18.26 -1.43 -12.10
CA GLU A 185 -17.69 -0.25 -11.45
C GLU A 185 -16.91 -0.59 -10.17
N TRP A 186 -17.36 -1.59 -9.40
CA TRP A 186 -16.63 -2.07 -8.23
C TRP A 186 -15.35 -2.81 -8.61
N LEU A 187 -15.40 -3.70 -9.60
CA LEU A 187 -14.23 -4.45 -10.04
C LEU A 187 -13.14 -3.53 -10.59
N TRP A 188 -13.52 -2.55 -11.41
CA TRP A 188 -12.56 -1.54 -11.89
C TRP A 188 -11.97 -0.71 -10.77
N LEU A 189 -12.78 -0.31 -9.78
CA LEU A 189 -12.29 0.44 -8.63
C LEU A 189 -11.29 -0.38 -7.81
N CYS A 190 -11.63 -1.64 -7.49
CA CYS A 190 -10.77 -2.51 -6.70
C CYS A 190 -9.46 -2.84 -7.42
N VAL A 191 -9.50 -3.14 -8.72
CA VAL A 191 -8.30 -3.37 -9.53
C VAL A 191 -7.42 -2.14 -9.52
N ALA A 192 -7.97 -0.97 -9.87
CA ALA A 192 -7.20 0.27 -9.95
C ALA A 192 -6.56 0.66 -8.61
N VAL A 193 -7.25 0.45 -7.50
CA VAL A 193 -6.69 0.75 -6.18
C VAL A 193 -5.62 -0.28 -5.79
N LEU A 194 -5.82 -1.57 -6.05
CA LEU A 194 -4.80 -2.57 -5.70
C LEU A 194 -3.52 -2.42 -6.52
N GLU A 195 -3.60 -2.04 -7.81
CA GLU A 195 -2.42 -1.71 -8.62
C GLU A 195 -1.63 -0.52 -8.04
N GLN A 196 -2.33 0.48 -7.51
CA GLN A 196 -1.69 1.61 -6.81
C GLN A 196 -1.05 1.16 -5.50
N ILE A 197 -1.73 0.31 -4.73
CA ILE A 197 -1.22 -0.22 -3.46
C ILE A 197 -0.01 -1.13 -3.68
N GLU A 198 0.04 -1.89 -4.78
CA GLU A 198 1.21 -2.68 -5.18
C GLU A 198 2.44 -1.79 -5.35
N SER A 199 2.31 -0.69 -6.10
CA SER A 199 3.39 0.29 -6.26
C SER A 199 3.79 0.91 -4.92
N GLU A 200 2.83 1.18 -4.04
CA GLU A 200 3.08 1.66 -2.68
C GLU A 200 3.71 0.61 -1.76
N VAL A 201 3.55 -0.68 -2.05
CA VAL A 201 4.20 -1.79 -1.34
C VAL A 201 5.68 -1.83 -1.73
N GLU A 202 6.01 -1.70 -3.01
CA GLU A 202 7.40 -1.61 -3.49
C GLU A 202 8.15 -0.45 -2.80
N VAL A 203 7.50 0.70 -2.64
CA VAL A 203 8.06 1.84 -1.89
C VAL A 203 8.38 1.45 -0.44
N LYS A 204 7.45 0.76 0.23
CA LYS A 204 7.62 0.36 1.64
C LYS A 204 8.72 -0.67 1.80
N GLU A 205 8.84 -1.61 0.86
CA GLU A 205 9.95 -2.55 0.79
C GLU A 205 11.29 -1.84 0.60
N ALA A 206 11.37 -0.88 -0.32
CA ALA A 206 12.58 -0.11 -0.55
C ALA A 206 13.01 0.69 0.68
N VAL A 207 12.06 1.37 1.34
CA VAL A 207 12.32 2.11 2.59
C VAL A 207 12.77 1.16 3.71
N ALA A 208 12.07 0.04 3.90
CA ALA A 208 12.41 -0.97 4.89
C ALA A 208 13.79 -1.57 4.65
N SER A 209 14.13 -1.86 3.39
CA SER A 209 15.45 -2.37 3.02
C SER A 209 16.56 -1.37 3.27
N TYR A 210 16.35 -0.10 2.90
CA TYR A 210 17.30 0.95 3.15
C TYR A 210 17.57 1.16 4.66
N LEU A 211 16.51 1.21 5.48
CA LEU A 211 16.64 1.43 6.92
C LEU A 211 17.23 0.23 7.67
N SER A 212 16.84 -0.99 7.31
CA SER A 212 17.37 -2.21 7.92
C SER A 212 18.77 -2.56 7.45
N GLN A 213 19.22 -1.95 6.34
CA GLN A 213 20.47 -2.30 5.64
C GLN A 213 20.50 -3.78 5.20
N GLN A 214 19.31 -4.38 5.00
CA GLN A 214 19.12 -5.77 4.59
C GLN A 214 18.00 -5.87 3.53
N PRO A 215 18.02 -6.90 2.68
CA PRO A 215 16.88 -7.19 1.81
C PRO A 215 15.66 -7.53 2.68
N PHE A 216 14.55 -6.82 2.49
CA PHE A 216 13.38 -6.88 3.37
C PHE A 216 12.36 -7.95 2.93
N ALA A 217 12.26 -8.21 1.63
CA ALA A 217 11.53 -9.32 1.05
C ALA A 217 12.28 -9.76 -0.21
N GLY A 218 12.22 -11.05 -0.55
CA GLY A 218 13.00 -11.70 -1.62
C GLY A 218 12.68 -11.28 -3.05
N GLY A 219 12.55 -9.96 -3.31
CA GLY A 219 12.72 -9.41 -4.63
C GLY A 219 14.13 -9.75 -5.12
N ASP A 220 14.22 -10.21 -6.37
CA ASP A 220 15.47 -10.24 -7.12
C ASP A 220 16.00 -8.80 -7.14
N SER A 221 16.75 -8.44 -6.11
CA SER A 221 17.57 -7.24 -6.10
C SER A 221 18.48 -7.42 -7.30
N LEU A 222 18.20 -6.64 -8.35
CA LEU A 222 19.07 -6.44 -9.50
C LEU A 222 20.51 -6.54 -9.03
N GLU A 223 21.17 -7.60 -9.50
CA GLU A 223 22.60 -7.84 -9.49
C GLU A 223 23.43 -6.65 -9.00
N ASP A 224 23.54 -6.50 -7.69
CA ASP A 224 24.62 -5.73 -7.12
C ASP A 224 24.99 -6.42 -5.80
N GLU A 225 26.06 -7.22 -5.88
CA GLU A 225 26.92 -7.55 -4.73
C GLU A 225 27.62 -6.26 -4.23
N GLY A 226 26.83 -5.18 -4.09
CA GLY A 226 27.23 -3.83 -3.76
C GLY A 226 27.03 -3.63 -2.27
N VAL A 227 28.08 -3.13 -1.63
CA VAL A 227 28.08 -2.71 -0.22
C VAL A 227 26.79 -1.94 0.08
N ALA A 228 26.04 -2.38 1.09
CA ALA A 228 24.84 -1.68 1.54
C ALA A 228 25.14 -0.19 1.69
N GLU A 229 24.33 0.63 1.01
CA GLU A 229 24.55 2.07 1.00
C GLU A 229 24.43 2.62 2.42
N ALA A 230 25.46 3.34 2.86
CA ALA A 230 25.51 3.90 4.20
C ALA A 230 24.30 4.80 4.47
N LEU A 231 23.77 4.72 5.69
CA LEU A 231 22.66 5.58 6.11
C LEU A 231 23.08 7.05 6.08
N GLU A 232 22.44 7.82 5.22
CA GLU A 232 22.58 9.27 5.09
C GLU A 232 21.31 9.98 5.56
N ARG A 233 21.48 11.04 6.35
CA ARG A 233 20.37 11.83 6.92
C ARG A 233 19.35 12.28 5.86
N GLY A 234 19.83 12.89 4.77
CA GLY A 234 18.95 13.42 3.72
C GLY A 234 18.13 12.32 3.01
N LYS A 235 18.67 11.10 2.90
CA LYS A 235 17.92 9.96 2.37
C LYS A 235 16.90 9.42 3.35
N ILE A 236 17.22 9.42 4.66
CA ILE A 236 16.27 9.04 5.71
C ILE A 236 15.08 10.01 5.73
N GLU A 237 15.33 11.32 5.58
CA GLU A 237 14.27 12.32 5.39
C GLU A 237 13.46 12.05 4.13
N GLY A 238 14.13 11.78 3.00
CA GLY A 238 13.47 11.41 1.75
C GLY A 238 12.57 10.17 1.89
N CYS A 239 12.98 9.17 2.69
CA CYS A 239 12.11 8.02 3.00
C CYS A 239 10.83 8.46 3.72
N ALA A 240 10.93 9.35 4.71
CA ALA A 240 9.78 9.88 5.43
C ALA A 240 8.85 10.69 4.50
N GLU A 241 9.42 11.52 3.64
CA GLU A 241 8.67 12.32 2.67
C GLU A 241 7.93 11.45 1.65
N VAL A 242 8.61 10.47 1.05
CA VAL A 242 7.99 9.57 0.05
C VAL A 242 6.91 8.71 0.71
N TRP A 243 7.14 8.23 1.94
CA TRP A 243 6.11 7.51 2.69
C TRP A 243 4.90 8.40 2.98
N GLU A 244 5.10 9.66 3.38
CA GLU A 244 4.00 10.58 3.67
C GLU A 244 3.20 10.99 2.43
N LEU A 245 3.87 11.15 1.29
CA LEU A 245 3.25 11.65 0.05
C LEU A 245 2.32 10.63 -0.61
N GLU A 246 2.53 9.33 -0.38
CA GLU A 246 1.81 8.24 -1.06
C GLU A 246 1.73 8.49 -2.58
N PRO A 247 2.87 8.62 -3.28
CA PRO A 247 2.93 9.19 -4.63
C PRO A 247 2.13 8.41 -5.67
N TYR A 248 1.86 7.13 -5.44
CA TYR A 248 1.11 6.28 -6.38
C TYR A 248 -0.36 6.14 -5.99
N LEU A 249 -0.76 6.59 -4.80
CA LEU A 249 -2.11 6.43 -4.29
C LEU A 249 -2.99 7.64 -4.63
N ASP A 250 -4.02 7.42 -5.45
CA ASP A 250 -5.13 8.36 -5.56
C ASP A 250 -6.03 8.20 -4.33
N ASN A 251 -5.83 9.08 -3.35
CA ASN A 251 -6.60 9.09 -2.11
C ASN A 251 -8.12 9.16 -2.34
N LYS A 252 -8.63 9.76 -3.43
CA LYS A 252 -10.07 9.80 -3.69
C LYS A 252 -10.62 8.45 -4.16
N LEU A 253 -9.86 7.73 -4.97
CA LEU A 253 -10.22 6.37 -5.39
C LEU A 253 -10.13 5.41 -4.20
N PHE A 254 -9.07 5.53 -3.41
CA PHE A 254 -8.90 4.75 -2.19
C PHE A 254 -10.04 5.00 -1.20
N GLU A 255 -10.36 6.26 -0.89
CA GLU A 255 -11.50 6.66 -0.05
C GLU A 255 -12.82 6.10 -0.60
N SER A 256 -13.06 6.20 -1.91
CA SER A 256 -14.27 5.66 -2.51
C SER A 256 -14.39 4.14 -2.38
N MET A 257 -13.28 3.41 -2.29
CA MET A 257 -13.29 1.97 -2.08
C MET A 257 -13.58 1.63 -0.62
N ILE A 258 -13.00 2.36 0.33
CA ILE A 258 -13.18 2.10 1.77
C ILE A 258 -14.47 2.68 2.36
N ASP A 259 -15.11 3.64 1.70
CA ASP A 259 -16.40 4.22 2.10
C ASP A 259 -17.61 3.41 1.60
N GLY A 260 -17.38 2.30 0.88
CA GLY A 260 -18.42 1.39 0.38
C GLY A 260 -19.38 0.88 1.47
N GLY A 261 -18.90 0.61 2.67
CA GLY A 261 -19.71 0.10 3.79
C GLY A 261 -20.45 1.16 4.60
N ALA A 262 -20.10 2.44 4.49
CA ALA A 262 -20.59 3.48 5.42
C ALA A 262 -22.01 4.00 5.14
N SER A 263 -22.68 3.48 4.10
CA SER A 263 -24.01 3.96 3.68
C SER A 263 -25.20 3.23 4.36
N HIS A 264 -24.93 2.33 5.31
CA HIS A 264 -25.93 1.48 5.96
C HIS A 264 -25.84 1.45 7.49
N GLU A 265 -25.69 2.63 8.12
CA GLU A 265 -26.13 2.87 9.50
C GLU A 265 -27.30 3.87 9.56
#